data_AF-A0A9P6SS37-F1
#
_entry.id   AF-A0A9P6SS37-F1
#
_cell.length_a   1.000
_cell.length_b   1.000
_cell.length_c   1.000
_cell.angle_alpha   90.00
_cell.angle_beta   90.00
_cell.angle_gamma   90.00
#
_symmetry.space_group_name_H-M   'P 1'
#
loop_
_entity.id
_entity.type
_entity.pdbx_description
1 polymer ?
#
loop_
_entity_poly.entity_id
_entity_poly.type
_entity_poly.pdbx_seq_one_letter_code
_entity_poly.pdbx_strand_id
1 'polypeptide(L)'
;MDLDKRIIEMGDDQKLEDLRKRLQKEKEIKAATMKLRDIQQSEAAKAACDATMAESQARINYFQTELDKLQLKKQLSIPKAPRTHIPITLPSLENAPPMMKAGLETHMRSYSDNR
;
A
#
# COMPACT_ATOMS: atom_id res chain seq x y z
N MET A 1 5.38 -46.53 -1.99
CA MET A 1 4.83 -45.87 -0.77
C MET A 1 5.13 -44.41 -0.96
N ASP A 2 4.38 -43.77 -1.84
CA ASP A 2 4.67 -42.44 -2.31
C ASP A 2 3.75 -41.49 -1.55
N LEU A 3 4.13 -41.25 -0.29
CA LEU A 3 3.61 -40.16 0.51
C LEU A 3 4.29 -38.86 0.04
N ASP A 4 4.21 -38.61 -1.27
CA ASP A 4 4.70 -37.39 -1.88
C ASP A 4 3.89 -36.24 -1.30
N LYS A 5 4.61 -35.45 -0.49
CA LYS A 5 4.32 -34.10 -0.07
C LYS A 5 3.11 -33.50 -0.79
N ARG A 6 1.92 -33.71 -0.20
CA ARG A 6 0.85 -32.72 -0.31
C ARG A 6 1.34 -31.47 0.43
N ILE A 7 2.24 -30.72 -0.20
CA ILE A 7 2.29 -29.28 -0.01
C ILE A 7 0.90 -28.85 -0.45
N ILE A 8 -0.01 -28.78 0.51
CA ILE A 8 -1.30 -28.13 0.31
C ILE A 8 -0.91 -26.69 0.03
N GLU A 9 -0.80 -26.34 -1.25
CA GLU A 9 -0.72 -24.96 -1.67
C GLU A 9 -2.00 -24.30 -1.16
N MET A 10 -1.91 -23.65 -0.01
CA MET A 10 -2.98 -22.77 0.45
C MET A 10 -3.18 -21.75 -0.66
N GLY A 11 -4.41 -21.70 -1.19
CA GLY A 11 -4.81 -20.70 -2.17
C GLY A 11 -4.51 -19.30 -1.64
N ASP A 12 -4.26 -18.36 -2.55
CA ASP A 12 -3.88 -16.98 -2.17
C ASP A 12 -4.94 -16.32 -1.26
N ASP A 13 -6.20 -16.72 -1.36
CA ASP A 13 -7.28 -16.32 -0.44
C ASP A 13 -7.11 -16.84 0.99
N GLN A 14 -6.74 -18.12 1.12
CA GLN A 14 -6.55 -18.74 2.43
C GLN A 14 -5.30 -18.19 3.13
N LYS A 15 -4.23 -17.92 2.37
CA LYS A 15 -3.04 -17.22 2.88
C LYS A 15 -3.37 -15.81 3.37
N LEU A 16 -4.21 -15.09 2.63
CA LEU A 16 -4.59 -13.72 2.97
C LEU A 16 -5.41 -13.66 4.26
N GLU A 17 -6.34 -14.60 4.44
CA GLU A 17 -7.11 -14.72 5.68
C GLU A 17 -6.24 -15.15 6.88
N ASP A 18 -5.32 -16.09 6.69
CA ASP A 18 -4.37 -16.50 7.72
C ASP A 18 -3.47 -15.33 8.16
N LEU A 19 -2.93 -14.56 7.21
CA LEU A 19 -2.13 -13.37 7.52
C LEU A 19 -2.93 -12.31 8.28
N ARG A 20 -4.20 -12.08 7.92
CA ARG A 20 -5.10 -11.17 8.67
C ARG A 20 -5.29 -11.62 10.11
N LYS A 21 -5.56 -12.90 10.33
CA LYS A 21 -5.71 -13.47 11.68
C LYS A 21 -4.42 -13.33 12.49
N ARG A 22 -3.26 -13.63 11.91
CA ARG A 22 -1.97 -13.49 12.58
C ARG A 22 -1.65 -12.03 12.91
N LEU A 23 -1.89 -11.12 11.97
CA LEU A 23 -1.73 -9.68 12.18
C LEU A 23 -2.60 -9.19 13.34
N GLN A 24 -3.87 -9.61 13.37
CA GLN A 24 -4.79 -9.25 14.45
C GLN A 24 -4.30 -9.77 15.80
N LYS A 25 -3.87 -11.04 15.86
CA LYS A 25 -3.33 -11.64 17.07
C LYS A 25 -2.09 -10.91 17.59
N GLU A 26 -1.17 -10.49 16.72
CA GLU A 26 0.00 -9.72 17.15
C GLU A 26 -0.36 -8.33 17.69
N LYS A 27 -1.37 -7.67 17.12
CA LYS A 27 -1.90 -6.41 17.65
C LYS A 27 -2.48 -6.59 19.05
N GLU A 28 -3.22 -7.68 19.27
CA GLU A 28 -3.78 -8.04 20.57
C GLU A 28 -2.69 -8.36 21.59
N ILE A 29 -1.66 -9.13 21.21
CA ILE A 29 -0.50 -9.42 22.07
C ILE A 29 0.16 -8.09 22.46
N LYS A 30 0.50 -7.24 21.50
CA LYS A 30 1.13 -5.94 21.78
C LYS A 30 0.29 -5.09 22.74
N ALA A 31 -1.03 -5.02 22.51
CA ALA A 31 -1.93 -4.25 23.36
C ALA A 31 -2.03 -4.84 24.79
N ALA A 32 -2.06 -6.17 24.92
CA ALA A 32 -2.05 -6.84 26.21
C ALA A 32 -0.71 -6.62 26.94
N THR A 33 0.42 -6.73 26.24
CA THR A 33 1.75 -6.47 26.79
C THR A 33 1.90 -5.03 27.24
N MET A 34 1.32 -4.06 26.54
CA MET A 34 1.31 -2.65 26.96
C MET A 34 0.58 -2.47 28.30
N LYS A 35 -0.60 -3.10 28.45
CA LYS A 35 -1.33 -3.09 29.73
C LYS A 35 -0.55 -3.79 30.84
N LEU A 36 0.12 -4.89 30.53
CA LEU A 36 0.99 -5.60 31.48
C LEU A 36 2.17 -4.70 31.90
N ARG A 37 2.78 -3.98 30.96
CA ARG A 37 3.88 -3.06 31.23
C ARG A 37 3.48 -1.95 32.20
N ASP A 38 2.26 -1.44 32.09
CA ASP A 38 1.76 -0.37 32.96
C ASP A 38 1.57 -0.81 34.42
N ILE A 39 1.31 -2.10 34.67
CA ILE A 39 1.18 -2.64 36.03
C ILE A 39 2.51 -3.13 36.62
N GLN A 40 3.58 -3.21 35.82
CA GLN A 40 4.88 -3.65 36.31
C GLN A 40 5.57 -2.57 37.14
N GLN A 41 6.08 -2.96 38.31
CA GLN A 41 6.86 -2.07 39.18
C GLN A 41 8.37 -2.22 38.96
N SER A 42 8.83 -3.42 38.59
CA SER A 42 10.24 -3.69 38.34
C SER A 42 10.68 -3.20 36.97
N GLU A 43 11.80 -2.48 36.93
CA GLU A 43 12.43 -2.03 35.67
C GLU A 43 12.81 -3.21 34.77
N ALA A 44 13.25 -4.34 35.34
CA ALA A 44 13.53 -5.54 34.57
C ALA A 44 12.26 -6.12 33.92
N ALA A 45 11.13 -6.08 34.62
CA ALA A 45 9.85 -6.54 34.09
C ALA A 45 9.32 -5.60 33.01
N LYS A 46 9.46 -4.27 33.18
CA LYS A 46 9.13 -3.28 32.14
C LYS A 46 9.99 -3.49 30.89
N ALA A 47 11.29 -3.70 31.05
CA ALA A 47 12.20 -3.95 29.93
C ALA A 47 11.82 -5.24 29.16
N ALA A 48 11.41 -6.29 29.86
CA ALA A 48 10.91 -7.51 29.21
C ALA A 48 9.61 -7.27 28.42
N CYS A 49 8.69 -6.46 28.96
CA CYS A 49 7.50 -6.04 28.22
C CYS A 49 7.85 -5.17 27.00
N ASP A 50 8.78 -4.23 27.14
CA ASP A 50 9.24 -3.38 26.03
C ASP A 50 9.88 -4.20 24.90
N ALA A 51 10.70 -5.20 25.24
CA ALA A 51 11.26 -6.15 24.28
C ALA A 51 10.16 -6.94 23.56
N THR A 52 9.18 -7.46 24.30
CA THR A 52 8.04 -8.20 23.72
C THR A 52 7.22 -7.31 22.79
N MET A 53 7.00 -6.04 23.15
CA MET A 53 6.30 -5.08 22.28
C MET A 53 7.09 -4.77 21.01
N ALA A 54 8.42 -4.65 21.10
CA ALA A 54 9.28 -4.44 19.94
C ALA A 54 9.23 -5.64 18.98
N GLU A 55 9.29 -6.86 19.50
CA GLU A 55 9.15 -8.09 18.71
C GLU A 55 7.77 -8.19 18.03
N SER A 56 6.69 -7.96 18.78
CA SER A 56 5.35 -7.95 18.20
C SER A 56 5.19 -6.86 17.15
N GLN A 57 5.82 -5.68 17.33
CA GLN A 57 5.82 -4.65 16.29
C GLN A 57 6.55 -5.11 15.02
N ALA A 58 7.68 -5.80 15.15
CA ALA A 58 8.40 -6.36 14.00
C ALA A 58 7.55 -7.39 13.26
N ARG A 59 6.84 -8.27 13.99
CA ARG A 59 5.91 -9.25 13.39
C ARG A 59 4.71 -8.58 12.71
N ILE A 60 4.15 -7.53 13.30
CA ILE A 60 3.10 -6.71 12.68
C ILE A 60 3.56 -6.14 11.34
N ASN A 61 4.76 -5.53 11.31
CA ASN A 61 5.31 -4.95 10.08
C ASN A 61 5.53 -6.01 9.00
N TYR A 62 6.03 -7.19 9.39
CA TYR A 62 6.19 -8.33 8.50
C TYR A 62 4.85 -8.78 7.90
N PHE A 63 3.84 -9.04 8.74
CA PHE A 63 2.53 -9.50 8.25
C PHE A 63 1.82 -8.45 7.39
N GLN A 64 1.96 -7.16 7.71
CA GLN A 64 1.43 -6.08 6.89
C GLN A 64 2.09 -6.08 5.50
N THR A 65 3.41 -6.19 5.45
CA THR A 65 4.17 -6.25 4.18
C THR A 65 3.75 -7.43 3.32
N GLU A 66 3.57 -8.62 3.92
CA GLU A 66 3.13 -9.82 3.20
C GLU A 66 1.69 -9.70 2.71
N LEU A 67 0.81 -9.07 3.49
CA LEU A 67 -0.56 -8.74 3.06
C LEU A 67 -0.56 -7.82 1.85
N ASP A 68 0.23 -6.75 1.88
CA ASP A 68 0.29 -5.76 0.81
C ASP A 68 0.82 -6.39 -0.49
N LYS A 69 1.84 -7.27 -0.40
CA LYS A 69 2.36 -8.03 -1.55
C LYS A 69 1.29 -8.93 -2.19
N LEU A 70 0.53 -9.67 -1.38
CA LEU A 70 -0.52 -10.56 -1.89
C LEU A 70 -1.68 -9.78 -2.52
N GLN A 71 -2.05 -8.64 -1.94
CA GLN A 71 -3.06 -7.76 -2.52
C GLN A 71 -2.60 -7.14 -3.85
N LEU A 72 -1.34 -6.74 -3.94
CA LEU A 72 -0.76 -6.21 -5.18
C LEU A 72 -0.71 -7.29 -6.27
N LYS A 73 -0.30 -8.52 -5.92
CA LYS A 73 -0.32 -9.67 -6.84
C LYS A 73 -1.73 -9.91 -7.40
N LYS A 74 -2.76 -9.80 -6.56
CA LYS A 74 -4.16 -9.90 -6.99
C LYS A 74 -4.57 -8.77 -7.94
N GLN A 75 -4.21 -7.52 -7.63
CA GLN A 75 -4.52 -6.39 -8.53
C GLN A 75 -3.84 -6.53 -9.90
N LEU A 76 -2.59 -6.98 -9.94
CA LEU A 76 -1.85 -7.20 -11.20
C LEU A 76 -2.39 -8.36 -12.03
N SER A 77 -3.09 -9.31 -11.41
CA SER A 77 -3.71 -10.46 -12.09
C SER A 77 -5.05 -10.13 -12.77
N ILE A 78 -5.60 -8.93 -12.54
CA ILE A 78 -6.79 -8.44 -13.24
C ILE A 78 -6.34 -7.98 -14.64
N PRO A 79 -6.86 -8.56 -15.74
CA PRO A 79 -6.53 -8.08 -17.07
C PRO A 79 -6.94 -6.61 -17.17
N LYS A 80 -5.98 -5.72 -17.44
CA LYS A 80 -6.29 -4.36 -17.88
C LYS A 80 -7.14 -4.52 -19.15
N ALA A 81 -8.43 -4.25 -19.04
CA ALA A 81 -9.30 -4.15 -20.20
C ALA A 81 -8.63 -3.22 -21.22
N PRO A 82 -8.62 -3.57 -22.52
CA PRO A 82 -8.02 -2.73 -23.54
C PRO A 82 -8.62 -1.34 -23.42
N ARG A 83 -7.74 -0.36 -23.20
CA ARG A 83 -8.09 1.05 -23.06
C ARG A 83 -8.78 1.46 -24.37
N THR A 84 -10.10 1.49 -24.38
CA THR A 84 -10.87 1.94 -25.54
C THR A 84 -10.47 3.39 -25.77
N HIS A 85 -9.81 3.63 -26.90
CA HIS A 85 -9.42 4.96 -27.34
C HIS A 85 -10.70 5.67 -27.76
N ILE A 86 -11.42 6.26 -26.80
CA ILE A 86 -12.53 7.16 -27.12
C ILE A 86 -11.85 8.44 -27.64
N PRO A 87 -11.99 8.80 -28.94
CA PRO A 87 -11.52 10.08 -29.40
C PRO A 87 -12.29 11.16 -28.64
N ILE A 88 -11.58 11.98 -27.87
CA ILE A 88 -12.13 13.17 -27.26
C ILE A 88 -12.37 14.15 -28.40
N THR A 89 -13.60 14.19 -28.92
CA THR A 89 -14.03 15.27 -29.81
C THR A 89 -14.10 16.54 -28.97
N LEU A 90 -13.05 17.37 -29.05
CA LEU A 90 -13.10 18.71 -28.48
C LEU A 90 -14.19 19.51 -29.23
N PRO A 91 -15.12 20.18 -28.53
CA PRO A 91 -16.07 21.08 -29.19
C PRO A 91 -15.29 22.22 -29.87
N SER A 92 -15.63 22.50 -31.14
CA SER A 92 -14.99 23.56 -31.93
C SER A 92 -15.10 24.91 -31.21
N LEU A 93 -13.95 25.60 -31.06
CA LEU A 93 -13.79 26.90 -30.39
C LEU A 93 -14.30 28.09 -31.21
N GLU A 94 -15.03 27.86 -32.31
CA GLU A 94 -15.42 28.89 -33.27
C GLU A 94 -16.36 29.96 -32.69
N ASN A 95 -17.05 29.66 -31.58
CA ASN A 95 -17.99 30.59 -30.92
C ASN A 95 -17.59 30.98 -29.48
N ALA A 96 -16.31 30.89 -29.12
CA ALA A 96 -15.87 31.30 -27.79
C ALA A 96 -15.92 32.84 -27.60
N PRO A 97 -16.50 33.36 -26.49
CA PRO A 97 -16.55 34.79 -26.23
C PRO A 97 -15.15 35.41 -26.11
N PRO A 98 -14.98 36.69 -26.52
CA PRO A 98 -13.68 37.32 -26.80
C PRO A 98 -12.73 37.50 -25.60
N MET A 99 -13.15 37.16 -24.38
CA MET A 99 -12.35 37.39 -23.17
C MET A 99 -11.20 36.40 -22.96
N MET A 100 -11.08 35.34 -23.78
CA MET A 100 -10.05 34.30 -23.63
C MET A 100 -8.84 34.47 -24.58
N LYS A 101 -8.65 35.64 -25.19
CA LYS A 101 -7.51 35.91 -26.11
C LYS A 101 -6.29 36.61 -25.49
N ALA A 102 -6.32 36.98 -24.21
CA ALA A 102 -5.28 37.84 -23.62
C ALA A 102 -4.13 37.10 -22.91
N GLY A 103 -4.03 35.76 -23.00
CA GLY A 103 -3.10 34.98 -22.18
C GLY A 103 -1.94 34.27 -22.89
N LEU A 104 -1.88 34.29 -24.23
CA LEU A 104 -1.00 33.36 -24.98
C LEU A 104 0.14 33.99 -25.80
N GLU A 105 0.31 35.32 -25.79
CA GLU A 105 1.30 35.97 -26.67
C GLU A 105 2.60 36.43 -25.98
N THR A 106 2.76 36.26 -24.66
CA THR A 106 3.91 36.85 -23.92
C THR A 106 5.13 35.95 -23.75
N HIS A 107 5.23 34.78 -24.40
CA HIS A 107 6.36 33.84 -24.18
C HIS A 107 7.09 33.37 -25.45
N MET A 108 7.10 34.18 -26.52
CA MET A 108 7.87 33.90 -27.74
C MET A 108 8.84 35.04 -28.09
N ARG A 109 9.64 35.51 -27.13
CA ARG A 109 10.73 36.45 -27.43
C ARG A 109 11.88 36.42 -26.43
N SER A 110 12.67 35.37 -26.47
CA SER A 110 14.04 35.37 -25.93
C SER A 110 14.69 34.04 -26.28
N TYR A 111 15.34 33.93 -27.45
CA TYR A 111 16.55 33.12 -27.69
C TYR A 111 16.98 33.35 -29.14
N SER A 112 17.52 34.53 -29.41
CA SER A 112 18.30 34.76 -30.63
C SER A 112 19.25 35.93 -30.39
N ASP A 113 20.22 35.72 -29.50
CA ASP A 113 21.47 36.48 -29.49
C ASP A 113 22.53 35.67 -28.74
N ASN A 114 23.34 34.93 -29.51
CA ASN A 114 24.67 34.49 -29.10
C ASN A 114 25.49 34.35 -30.38
N ARG A 115 26.17 35.44 -30.76
CA ARG A 115 27.30 35.43 -31.68
C ARG A 115 28.32 36.45 -31.23
#